data_AF-A0A9E0QPU9-F1
#
_entry.id   AF-A0A9E0QPU9-F1
#
_cell.length_a   1.000
_cell.length_b   1.000
_cell.length_c   1.000
_cell.angle_alpha   90.00
_cell.angle_beta   90.00
_cell.angle_gamma   90.00
#
_symmetry.space_group_name_H-M   'P 1'
#
loop_
_entity.id
_entity.type
_entity.pdbx_description
1 polymer ?
#
loop_
_entity_poly.entity_id
_entity_poly.type
_entity_poly.pdbx_seq_one_letter_code
_entity_poly.pdbx_strand_id
1 'polypeptide(L)'
;MTDHTETPAATLEAATLRGVLPDAGLTLVGTLHGPSHARALLRIGSAVHTVEVGTSLGSATVAAIGEGVVILARSGGRSERLSLPAS
;
A
#
# COMPACT_ATOMS: atom_id res chain seq x y z
N MET A 1 -29.00 -35.06 17.65
CA MET A 1 -27.60 -35.01 17.19
C MET A 1 -27.56 -34.52 15.76
N THR A 2 -27.37 -33.21 15.57
CA THR A 2 -26.36 -32.57 14.70
C THR A 2 -26.56 -31.06 14.83
N ASP A 3 -25.71 -30.47 15.66
CA ASP A 3 -25.49 -29.03 15.77
C ASP A 3 -25.05 -28.52 14.40
N HIS A 4 -25.84 -27.65 13.76
CA HIS A 4 -25.41 -26.88 12.60
C HIS A 4 -25.31 -25.43 13.04
N THR A 5 -24.10 -25.05 13.48
CA THR A 5 -23.79 -23.68 13.87
C THR A 5 -23.81 -22.80 12.62
N GLU A 6 -24.94 -22.15 12.35
CA GLU A 6 -25.03 -21.06 11.38
C GLU A 6 -24.06 -19.97 11.83
N THR A 7 -22.95 -19.85 11.11
CA THR A 7 -21.96 -18.81 11.38
C THR A 7 -22.60 -17.48 10.99
N PRO A 8 -22.78 -16.51 11.91
CA PRO A 8 -23.51 -15.28 11.58
C PRO A 8 -22.73 -14.49 10.53
N ALA A 9 -23.35 -14.24 9.38
CA ALA A 9 -22.78 -13.44 8.29
C ALA A 9 -22.43 -12.00 8.70
N ALA A 10 -22.88 -11.55 9.87
CA ALA A 10 -22.66 -10.21 10.41
C ALA A 10 -21.18 -9.91 10.77
N THR A 11 -20.33 -10.92 10.97
CA THR A 11 -18.92 -10.70 11.36
C THR A 11 -17.99 -10.46 10.17
N LEU A 12 -18.36 -10.89 8.96
CA LEU A 12 -17.48 -10.79 7.79
C LEU A 12 -17.37 -9.32 7.27
N GLU A 13 -18.46 -8.57 7.35
CA GLU A 13 -18.51 -7.16 6.92
C GLU A 13 -17.80 -6.21 7.90
N ALA A 14 -17.62 -6.60 9.17
CA ALA A 14 -16.92 -5.79 10.16
C ALA A 14 -15.38 -5.85 10.03
N ALA A 15 -14.85 -6.85 9.31
CA ALA A 15 -13.41 -7.07 9.12
C ALA A 15 -12.89 -6.55 7.78
N THR A 16 -13.77 -6.06 6.91
CA THR A 16 -13.37 -5.40 5.66
C THR A 16 -13.57 -3.90 5.81
N LEU A 17 -12.52 -3.23 6.29
CA LEU A 17 -12.38 -1.79 6.12
C LEU A 17 -12.15 -1.48 4.62
N ARG A 18 -13.20 -1.59 3.81
CA ARG A 18 -13.20 -1.18 2.40
C ARG A 18 -12.93 0.32 2.36
N GLY A 19 -11.78 0.70 1.81
CA GLY A 19 -11.42 2.11 1.60
C GLY A 19 -10.65 2.76 2.75
N VAL A 20 -10.15 2.02 3.74
CA VAL A 20 -9.22 2.63 4.71
C VAL A 20 -7.83 2.69 4.08
N LEU A 21 -7.59 3.79 3.37
CA LEU A 21 -6.26 4.28 3.08
C LEU A 21 -5.53 4.41 4.43
N PRO A 22 -4.49 3.62 4.72
CA PRO A 22 -3.81 3.69 6.01
C PRO A 22 -3.21 5.08 6.18
N ASP A 23 -3.83 5.85 7.08
CA ASP A 23 -3.45 7.04 7.86
C ASP A 23 -2.54 8.14 7.27
N ALA A 24 -2.08 8.06 6.03
CA ALA A 24 -1.14 9.03 5.47
C ALA A 24 -1.26 9.21 3.94
N GLY A 25 -2.47 9.16 3.37
CA GLY A 25 -2.73 9.71 2.02
C GLY A 25 -1.88 9.20 0.85
N LEU A 26 -1.10 8.12 1.06
CA LEU A 26 -0.13 7.60 0.13
C LEU A 26 -0.81 6.56 -0.76
N THR A 27 -0.97 6.87 -2.03
CA THR A 27 -1.49 5.93 -3.02
C THR A 27 -0.44 5.65 -4.08
N LEU A 28 -0.16 4.39 -4.36
CA LEU A 28 0.62 4.02 -5.53
C LEU A 28 -0.23 4.23 -6.78
N VAL A 29 0.21 5.13 -7.66
CA VAL A 29 -0.46 5.45 -8.93
C VAL A 29 0.13 4.62 -10.07
N GLY A 30 1.44 4.37 -10.02
CA GLY A 30 2.14 3.67 -11.10
C GLY A 30 3.58 3.34 -10.75
N THR A 31 4.18 2.46 -11.53
CA THR A 31 5.61 2.12 -11.44
C THR A 31 6.22 2.14 -12.83
N LEU A 32 7.33 2.85 -12.99
CA LEU A 32 8.09 2.99 -14.24
C LEU A 32 9.40 2.25 -14.09
N HIS A 33 9.66 1.28 -14.96
CA HIS A 33 10.89 0.50 -14.96
C HIS A 33 11.74 0.95 -16.14
N GLY A 34 12.87 1.61 -15.83
CA GLY A 34 13.88 1.98 -16.82
C GLY A 34 15.06 1.01 -16.82
N PRO A 35 15.94 1.07 -17.83
CA PRO A 35 17.11 0.18 -17.94
C PRO A 35 18.13 0.37 -16.81
N SER A 36 18.13 1.52 -16.14
CA SER A 36 19.06 1.85 -15.06
C SER A 36 18.40 1.94 -13.68
N HIS A 37 17.18 2.47 -13.59
CA HIS A 37 16.49 2.68 -12.31
C HIS A 37 14.98 2.45 -12.40
N ALA A 38 14.41 1.89 -11.34
CA ALA A 38 12.97 1.80 -11.13
C ALA A 38 12.46 3.06 -10.40
N ARG A 39 11.34 3.59 -10.85
CA ARG A 39 10.66 4.76 -10.29
C ARG A 39 9.22 4.43 -9.99
N ALA A 40 8.64 5.07 -8.99
CA ALA A 40 7.24 4.93 -8.64
C ALA A 40 6.56 6.30 -8.63
N LEU A 41 5.30 6.31 -9.00
CA LEU A 41 4.43 7.47 -8.89
C LEU A 41 3.57 7.28 -7.65
N LEU A 42 3.82 8.09 -6.63
CA LEU A 42 3.06 8.10 -5.40
C LEU A 42 2.22 9.38 -5.34
N ARG A 43 0.92 9.24 -5.13
CA ARG A 43 0.07 10.36 -4.75
C ARG A 43 0.21 10.58 -3.25
N ILE A 44 0.52 11.80 -2.85
CA ILE A 44 0.63 12.26 -1.46
C ILE A 44 -0.36 13.40 -1.31
N GLY A 45 -1.49 13.16 -0.64
CA GLY A 45 -2.59 14.11 -0.63
C GLY A 45 -3.17 14.30 -2.04
N SER A 46 -3.12 15.52 -2.59
CA SER A 46 -3.62 15.84 -3.93
C SER A 46 -2.54 15.85 -5.02
N ALA A 47 -1.26 15.77 -4.66
CA ALA A 47 -0.15 15.86 -5.61
C ALA A 47 0.44 14.47 -5.92
N VAL A 48 0.88 14.28 -7.16
CA VAL A 48 1.59 13.07 -7.59
C VAL A 48 3.08 13.37 -7.65
N HIS A 49 3.86 12.56 -6.94
CA HIS A 49 5.31 12.67 -6.86
C HIS A 49 5.95 11.44 -7.50
N THR A 50 7.03 11.68 -8.23
CA THR A 50 7.91 10.59 -8.69
C THR A 50 8.94 10.32 -7.60
N VAL A 51 9.07 9.06 -7.20
CA VAL A 51 9.98 8.61 -6.16
C VAL A 51 10.84 7.47 -6.65
N GLU A 52 11.99 7.32 -6.03
CA GLU A 52 12.98 6.27 -6.31
C GLU A 52 13.45 5.62 -5.01
N VAL A 53 14.13 4.48 -5.10
CA VAL A 53 14.64 3.77 -3.91
C VAL A 53 15.55 4.70 -3.10
N GLY A 54 15.32 4.78 -1.78
CA GLY A 54 15.97 5.71 -0.86
C GLY A 54 15.23 7.03 -0.65
N THR A 55 14.18 7.33 -1.42
CA THR A 55 13.38 8.56 -1.24
C THR A 55 12.66 8.53 0.12
N SER A 56 12.79 9.59 0.90
CA SER A 56 12.08 9.75 2.18
C SER A 56 10.71 10.42 1.96
N LEU A 57 9.69 9.86 2.60
CA LEU A 57 8.28 10.22 2.53
C LEU A 57 7.76 10.53 3.94
N GLY A 58 8.49 11.40 4.66
CA GLY A 58 8.22 11.72 6.05
C GLY A 58 8.62 10.58 6.98
N SER A 59 7.65 9.76 7.40
CA SER A 59 7.85 8.61 8.31
C SER A 59 8.19 7.30 7.60
N ALA A 60 8.29 7.32 6.27
CA ALA A 60 8.66 6.19 5.42
C ALA A 60 9.87 6.51 4.56
N THR A 61 10.60 5.48 4.13
CA THR A 61 11.57 5.55 3.05
C THR A 61 11.25 4.46 2.03
N VAL A 62 11.36 4.77 0.75
CA VAL A 62 11.20 3.77 -0.32
C VAL A 62 12.34 2.76 -0.23
N ALA A 63 12.02 1.53 0.15
CA ALA A 63 13.01 0.46 0.27
C ALA A 63 13.18 -0.32 -1.04
N ALA A 64 12.09 -0.52 -1.79
CA ALA A 64 12.12 -1.19 -3.08
C ALA A 64 10.94 -0.76 -3.96
N ILE A 65 11.14 -0.83 -5.28
CA ILE A 65 10.12 -0.59 -6.29
C ILE A 65 10.12 -1.82 -7.20
N GLY A 66 8.96 -2.44 -7.36
CA GLY A 66 8.73 -3.54 -8.29
C GLY A 66 7.51 -3.27 -9.16
N GLU A 67 7.10 -4.26 -9.95
CA GLU A 67 5.97 -4.11 -10.84
C GLU A 67 4.66 -4.00 -10.07
N GLY A 68 4.02 -2.82 -10.14
CA GLY A 68 2.76 -2.53 -9.46
C GLY A 68 2.83 -2.54 -7.93
N VAL A 69 4.04 -2.55 -7.36
CA VAL A 69 4.27 -2.59 -5.92
C VAL A 69 5.43 -1.69 -5.51
N VAL A 70 5.28 -1.05 -4.35
CA VAL A 70 6.34 -0.34 -3.65
C VAL A 70 6.42 -0.84 -2.21
N ILE A 71 7.64 -1.10 -1.76
CA ILE A 71 7.91 -1.43 -0.36
C ILE A 71 8.45 -0.19 0.34
N LEU A 72 7.79 0.21 1.40
CA LEU A 72 8.20 1.31 2.28
C LEU A 72 8.79 0.74 3.57
N ALA A 73 9.91 1.28 4.01
CA ALA A 73 10.45 1.08 5.34
C ALA A 73 9.97 2.22 6.24
N ARG A 74 9.23 1.90 7.32
CA ARG A 74 8.73 2.87 8.29
C ARG A 74 9.70 3.05 9.45
N SER A 75 9.71 4.24 10.03
CA SER A 75 10.37 4.51 11.31
C SER A 75 9.83 3.56 12.39
N GLY A 76 10.65 2.59 12.82
CA GLY A 76 10.22 1.49 13.70
C GLY A 76 10.48 0.08 13.13
N GLY A 77 11.15 -0.02 11.98
CA GLY A 77 11.59 -1.31 11.42
C GLY A 77 10.49 -2.14 10.75
N ARG A 78 9.28 -1.58 10.64
CA ARG A 78 8.17 -2.20 9.92
C ARG A 78 8.29 -1.91 8.43
N SER A 79 8.08 -2.93 7.61
CA SER A 79 7.90 -2.78 6.17
C SER A 79 6.41 -2.71 5.85
N GLU A 80 6.06 -1.85 4.90
CA GLU A 80 4.71 -1.69 4.40
C GLU A 80 4.72 -1.86 2.89
N ARG A 81 3.76 -2.62 2.38
CA ARG A 81 3.60 -2.88 0.95
C ARG A 81 2.46 -2.03 0.40
N LEU A 82 2.79 -1.06 -0.44
CA LEU A 82 1.82 -0.36 -1.27
C LEU A 82 1.67 -1.08 -2.59
N SER A 83 0.45 -1.44 -2.95
CA SER A 83 0.14 -2.04 -4.25
C SER A 83 -0.73 -1.07 -5.05
N LEU A 84 -0.73 -1.19 -6.36
CA LEU A 84 -1.65 -0.43 -7.20
C LEU A 84 -3.10 -0.71 -6.75
N PRO A 85 -3.96 0.32 -6.71
CA PRO A 85 -5.37 0.12 -6.40
C PRO A 85 -5.97 -0.81 -7.47
N ALA A 86 -6.59 -1.90 -7.01
CA ALA A 86 -7.40 -2.73 -7.88
C ALA A 86 -8.61 -1.90 -8.35
N SER A 87 -8.87 -1.93 -9.66
CA SER A 87 -10.02 -1.26 -10.29
C SER A 87 -11.34 -1.90 -9.86
#